data_AF-A0A3R9U6Y1-F1
#
_entry.id   AF-A0A3R9U6Y1-F1
#
_cell.length_a   1.000
_cell.length_b   1.000
_cell.length_c   1.000
_cell.angle_alpha   90.00
_cell.angle_beta   90.00
_cell.angle_gamma   90.00
#
_symmetry.space_group_name_H-M   'P 1'
#
loop_
_entity.id
_entity.type
_entity.pdbx_description
1 polymer ?
#
loop_
_entity_poly.entity_id
_entity_poly.type
_entity_poly.pdbx_seq_one_letter_code
_entity_poly.pdbx_strand_id
1 'polypeptide(L)'
;MATHLVVSHGADFFGQDRHDITAVTGLTAYAEVVLPAAERRELVELLEHAADGQTIEPATAAVLAEQLLRVSRHKGMAAKPSRLARLLADAASRATTDGEAWTWTATTETELAA
;
A
#
# COMPACT_ATOMS: atom_id res chain seq x y z
N MET A 1 4.61 0.49 20.94
CA MET A 1 3.73 1.47 20.27
C MET A 1 3.39 0.92 18.91
N ALA A 2 2.11 0.81 18.57
CA ALA A 2 1.68 0.27 17.29
C ALA A 2 1.51 1.41 16.29
N THR A 3 2.46 1.51 15.35
CA THR A 3 2.39 2.46 14.25
C THR A 3 1.53 1.84 13.15
N HIS A 4 0.47 2.55 12.77
CA HIS A 4 -0.44 2.12 11.71
C HIS A 4 -0.23 2.98 10.48
N LEU A 5 -0.38 2.38 9.32
CA LEU A 5 -0.51 3.09 8.05
C LEU A 5 -1.99 3.30 7.77
N VAL A 6 -2.40 4.55 7.62
CA VAL A 6 -3.70 4.93 7.07
C VAL A 6 -3.53 5.15 5.58
N VAL A 7 -4.28 4.42 4.79
CA VAL A 7 -4.29 4.52 3.33
C VAL A 7 -5.61 5.12 2.91
N SER A 8 -5.60 6.29 2.29
CA SER A 8 -6.79 6.90 1.70
C SER A 8 -6.86 6.59 0.22
N HIS A 9 -8.02 6.12 -0.22
CA HIS A 9 -8.31 5.87 -1.63
C HIS A 9 -9.20 6.94 -2.28
N GLY A 10 -9.38 8.10 -1.63
CA GLY A 10 -10.06 9.27 -2.18
C GLY A 10 -10.57 10.30 -1.16
N ALA A 11 -11.07 11.45 -1.61
CA ALA A 11 -11.48 12.61 -0.80
C ALA A 11 -12.74 12.37 0.04
N ASP A 12 -13.49 11.32 -0.25
CA ASP A 12 -14.71 10.98 0.46
C ASP A 12 -14.35 10.35 1.82
N PHE A 13 -14.81 11.01 2.90
CA PHE A 13 -14.58 10.75 4.33
C PHE A 13 -14.73 9.29 4.85
N PHE A 14 -15.10 8.34 3.99
CA PHE A 14 -15.35 6.94 4.33
C PHE A 14 -14.33 5.94 3.74
N GLY A 15 -13.29 6.43 3.04
CA GLY A 15 -12.36 5.59 2.27
C GLY A 15 -10.97 5.37 2.86
N GLN A 16 -10.85 5.19 4.17
CA GLN A 16 -9.56 4.98 4.84
C GLN A 16 -9.41 3.53 5.31
N ASP A 17 -8.38 2.85 4.80
CA ASP A 17 -7.95 1.56 5.32
C ASP A 17 -6.82 1.73 6.32
N ARG A 18 -6.82 0.90 7.38
CA ARG A 18 -5.76 0.86 8.38
C ARG A 18 -4.99 -0.44 8.32
N HIS A 19 -3.68 -0.33 8.25
CA HIS A 19 -2.78 -1.47 8.17
C HIS A 19 -1.67 -1.36 9.21
N ASP A 20 -1.23 -2.50 9.73
CA ASP A 20 -0.03 -2.56 10.55
C ASP A 20 1.19 -2.25 9.67
N ILE A 21 2.00 -1.29 10.08
CA ILE A 21 3.13 -0.85 9.26
C ILE A 21 4.16 -1.96 9.03
N THR A 22 4.36 -2.84 10.00
CA THR A 22 5.29 -3.96 9.89
C THR A 22 4.78 -5.02 8.92
N ALA A 23 3.47 -5.16 8.81
CA ALA A 23 2.86 -6.04 7.82
C ALA A 23 3.01 -5.45 6.39
N VAL A 24 2.90 -4.13 6.25
CA VAL A 24 3.11 -3.42 4.97
C VAL A 24 4.57 -3.50 4.54
N THR A 25 5.52 -3.12 5.40
CA THR A 25 6.95 -3.21 5.08
C THR A 25 7.39 -4.64 4.80
N GLY A 26 6.77 -5.63 5.47
CA GLY A 26 6.99 -7.05 5.20
C GLY A 26 6.57 -7.53 3.80
N LEU A 27 5.81 -6.74 3.04
CA LEU A 27 5.48 -7.05 1.64
C LEU A 27 6.68 -6.90 0.69
N THR A 28 7.71 -6.14 1.07
CA THR A 28 8.95 -5.93 0.28
C THR A 28 9.57 -7.24 -0.16
N ALA A 29 9.77 -8.17 0.77
CA ALA A 29 10.34 -9.49 0.50
C ALA A 29 9.54 -10.30 -0.53
N TYR A 30 8.21 -10.11 -0.59
CA TYR A 30 7.38 -10.75 -1.62
C TYR A 30 7.47 -10.02 -2.95
N ALA A 31 7.46 -8.68 -2.95
CA ALA A 31 7.62 -7.88 -4.16
C ALA A 31 8.96 -8.17 -4.86
N GLU A 32 10.04 -8.32 -4.10
CA GLU A 32 11.37 -8.67 -4.62
C GLU A 32 11.44 -10.01 -5.34
N VAL A 33 10.69 -11.00 -4.85
CA VAL A 33 10.64 -12.35 -5.40
C VAL A 33 9.70 -12.42 -6.61
N VAL A 34 8.56 -11.72 -6.56
CA VAL A 34 7.49 -11.85 -7.56
C VAL A 34 7.73 -10.97 -8.78
N LEU A 35 8.32 -9.78 -8.60
CA LEU A 35 8.44 -8.79 -9.67
C LEU A 35 9.85 -8.76 -10.27
N PRO A 36 9.97 -8.57 -11.60
CA PRO A 36 11.26 -8.33 -12.24
C PRO A 36 11.98 -7.11 -11.64
N ALA A 37 13.32 -7.16 -11.63
CA ALA A 37 14.14 -6.09 -11.05
C ALA A 37 13.85 -4.69 -11.67
N ALA A 38 13.50 -4.64 -12.95
CA ALA A 38 13.19 -3.40 -13.67
C ALA A 38 11.87 -2.75 -13.22
N GLU A 39 10.91 -3.54 -12.71
CA GLU A 39 9.57 -3.06 -12.36
C GLU A 39 9.42 -2.82 -10.86
N ARG A 40 10.15 -3.57 -10.03
CA ARG A 40 9.88 -3.62 -8.58
C ARG A 40 10.38 -2.42 -7.77
N ARG A 41 11.27 -1.61 -8.32
CA ARG A 41 12.01 -0.59 -7.55
C ARG A 41 11.07 0.37 -6.83
N GLU A 42 10.13 0.95 -7.56
CA GLU A 42 9.19 1.94 -7.03
C GLU A 42 8.26 1.36 -5.97
N LEU A 43 7.76 0.13 -6.17
CA LEU A 43 6.95 -0.56 -5.17
C LEU A 43 7.74 -0.89 -3.90
N VAL A 44 8.98 -1.38 -4.04
CA VAL A 44 9.82 -1.69 -2.88
C VAL A 44 10.14 -0.42 -2.10
N GLU A 45 10.53 0.67 -2.77
CA GLU A 45 10.80 1.97 -2.13
C GLU A 45 9.55 2.49 -1.39
N LEU A 46 8.36 2.42 -2.01
CA LEU A 46 7.10 2.78 -1.34
C LEU A 46 6.85 1.95 -0.07
N LEU A 47 7.03 0.63 -0.14
CA LEU A 47 6.78 -0.27 0.99
C LEU A 47 7.79 -0.10 2.12
N GLU A 48 9.07 0.13 1.80
CA GLU A 48 10.13 0.38 2.78
C GLU A 48 9.92 1.72 3.51
N HIS A 49 9.51 2.74 2.76
CA HIS A 49 9.29 4.09 3.26
C HIS A 49 7.83 4.38 3.63
N ALA A 50 7.04 3.33 3.91
CA ALA A 50 5.63 3.46 4.28
C ALA A 50 5.41 4.37 5.51
N ALA A 51 6.40 4.43 6.41
CA ALA A 51 6.35 5.23 7.63
C ALA A 51 6.48 6.73 7.41
N ASP A 52 7.09 7.13 6.29
CA ASP A 52 7.40 8.53 6.02
C ASP A 52 6.16 9.31 5.58
N GLY A 53 5.11 8.60 5.17
CA GLY A 53 3.90 9.18 4.60
C GLY A 53 4.14 9.71 3.19
N GLN A 54 3.24 9.41 2.27
CA GLN A 54 3.47 9.65 0.85
C GLN A 54 2.16 10.01 0.14
N THR A 55 2.25 10.90 -0.84
CA THR A 55 1.15 11.17 -1.78
C THR A 55 1.59 10.67 -3.15
N ILE A 56 0.80 9.78 -3.73
CA ILE A 56 1.13 9.10 -4.97
C ILE A 56 0.13 9.54 -6.03
N GLU A 57 0.64 10.08 -7.14
CA GLU A 57 -0.17 10.55 -8.25
C GLU A 57 -0.98 9.40 -8.89
N PRO A 58 -2.18 9.67 -9.44
CA PRO A 58 -3.06 8.62 -9.99
C PRO A 58 -2.38 7.71 -11.01
N ALA A 59 -1.54 8.28 -11.89
CA ALA A 59 -0.83 7.50 -12.91
C ALA A 59 0.16 6.50 -12.30
N THR A 60 0.87 6.90 -11.25
CA THR A 60 1.79 6.02 -10.51
C THR A 60 1.01 5.00 -9.68
N ALA A 61 -0.09 5.42 -9.04
CA ALA A 61 -0.96 4.53 -8.29
C ALA A 61 -1.51 3.39 -9.17
N ALA A 62 -1.83 3.66 -10.43
CA ALA A 62 -2.27 2.66 -11.40
C ALA A 62 -1.23 1.54 -11.60
N VAL A 63 0.03 1.93 -11.81
CA VAL A 63 1.15 0.99 -12.00
C VAL A 63 1.38 0.16 -10.75
N LEU A 64 1.39 0.81 -9.58
CA LEU A 64 1.59 0.14 -8.30
C LEU A 64 0.44 -0.80 -7.95
N ALA A 65 -0.81 -0.44 -8.30
CA ALA A 65 -1.97 -1.31 -8.15
C ALA A 65 -1.81 -2.63 -8.92
N GLU A 66 -1.36 -2.58 -10.16
CA GLU A 66 -1.12 -3.79 -10.97
C GLU A 66 -0.01 -4.66 -10.39
N GLN A 67 1.08 -4.04 -9.92
CA GLN A 67 2.20 -4.73 -9.29
C GLN A 67 1.77 -5.42 -7.98
N LEU A 68 1.06 -4.71 -7.10
CA LEU A 68 0.50 -5.26 -5.86
C LEU A 68 -0.51 -6.38 -6.14
N LEU A 69 -1.31 -6.25 -7.19
CA LEU A 69 -2.23 -7.29 -7.61
C LEU A 69 -1.49 -8.56 -8.06
N ARG A 70 -0.38 -8.43 -8.79
CA ARG A 70 0.48 -9.56 -9.16
C ARG A 70 1.10 -10.21 -7.91
N VAL A 71 1.61 -9.42 -6.98
CA VAL A 71 2.14 -9.90 -5.69
C VAL A 71 1.07 -10.68 -4.94
N SER A 72 -0.15 -10.14 -4.80
CA SER A 72 -1.25 -10.78 -4.07
C SER A 72 -1.66 -12.14 -4.63
N ARG A 73 -1.47 -12.36 -5.93
CA ARG A 73 -1.84 -13.59 -6.64
C ARG A 73 -0.72 -14.63 -6.68
N HIS A 74 0.44 -14.35 -6.06
CA HIS A 74 1.54 -15.29 -6.09
C HIS A 74 1.22 -16.57 -5.31
N LYS A 75 1.33 -17.72 -5.98
CA LYS A 75 0.97 -19.05 -5.45
C LYS A 75 1.72 -19.46 -4.17
N GLY A 76 2.91 -18.90 -3.93
CA GLY A 76 3.74 -19.21 -2.77
C GLY A 76 3.53 -18.27 -1.58
N MET A 77 2.62 -17.30 -1.69
CA MET A 77 2.38 -16.30 -0.66
C MET A 77 1.41 -16.81 0.40
N ALA A 78 1.68 -16.51 1.67
CA ALA A 78 0.73 -16.81 2.74
C ALA A 78 -0.56 -15.97 2.60
N ALA A 79 -1.68 -16.49 3.10
CA ALA A 79 -3.00 -15.87 2.93
C ALA A 79 -3.08 -14.44 3.50
N LYS A 80 -2.46 -14.19 4.65
CA LYS A 80 -2.47 -12.85 5.30
C LYS A 80 -1.77 -11.77 4.46
N PRO A 81 -0.48 -11.90 4.08
CA PRO A 81 0.18 -10.89 3.26
C PRO A 81 -0.42 -10.82 1.84
N SER A 82 -0.91 -11.93 1.27
CA SER A 82 -1.66 -11.91 0.01
C SER A 82 -2.91 -11.01 0.09
N ARG A 83 -3.71 -11.15 1.16
CA ARG A 83 -4.87 -10.30 1.40
C ARG A 83 -4.49 -8.83 1.59
N LEU A 84 -3.41 -8.54 2.32
CA LEU A 84 -2.94 -7.17 2.51
C LEU A 84 -2.53 -6.53 1.17
N ALA A 85 -1.70 -7.21 0.37
CA ALA A 85 -1.32 -6.73 -0.95
C ALA A 85 -2.54 -6.50 -1.86
N ARG A 86 -3.56 -7.36 -1.75
CA ARG A 86 -4.81 -7.21 -2.48
C ARG A 86 -5.58 -5.94 -2.07
N LEU A 87 -5.70 -5.68 -0.77
CA LEU A 87 -6.39 -4.49 -0.25
C LEU A 87 -5.69 -3.22 -0.71
N LEU A 88 -4.35 -3.17 -0.62
CA LEU A 88 -3.57 -2.04 -1.13
C LEU A 88 -3.74 -1.84 -2.64
N ALA A 89 -3.77 -2.92 -3.42
CA ALA A 89 -4.03 -2.85 -4.86
C ALA A 89 -5.43 -2.30 -5.16
N ASP A 90 -6.45 -2.75 -4.43
CA ASP A 90 -7.82 -2.29 -4.60
C ASP A 90 -7.95 -0.80 -4.20
N ALA A 91 -7.28 -0.36 -3.14
CA ALA A 91 -7.24 1.04 -2.72
C ALA A 91 -6.55 1.95 -3.77
N ALA A 92 -5.38 1.55 -4.26
CA ALA A 92 -4.68 2.28 -5.33
C ALA A 92 -5.49 2.34 -6.64
N SER A 93 -6.19 1.25 -6.98
CA SER A 93 -7.06 1.19 -8.16
C SER A 93 -8.26 2.14 -8.06
N ARG A 94 -8.84 2.28 -6.85
CA ARG A 94 -9.95 3.21 -6.59
C ARG A 94 -9.49 4.65 -6.75
N ALA A 95 -8.41 5.03 -6.08
CA ALA A 95 -7.81 6.36 -6.23
C ALA A 95 -7.55 6.71 -7.71
N THR A 96 -6.99 5.76 -8.46
CA THR A 96 -6.78 5.91 -9.91
C THR A 96 -8.08 6.11 -10.69
N THR A 97 -9.10 5.31 -10.39
CA THR A 97 -10.41 5.34 -11.09
C THR A 97 -11.12 6.68 -10.87
N ASP A 98 -11.01 7.21 -9.65
CA ASP A 98 -11.62 8.47 -9.25
C ASP A 98 -10.76 9.68 -9.69
N GLY A 99 -9.56 9.43 -10.22
CA GLY A 99 -8.62 10.47 -10.67
C GLY A 99 -7.95 11.21 -9.51
N GLU A 100 -7.91 10.59 -8.33
CA GLU A 100 -7.45 11.18 -7.08
C GLU A 100 -6.11 10.59 -6.63
N ALA A 101 -5.35 11.38 -5.87
CA ALA A 101 -4.08 10.94 -5.35
C ALA A 101 -4.26 9.85 -4.27
N TRP A 102 -3.44 8.82 -4.33
CA TRP A 102 -3.40 7.77 -3.34
C TRP A 102 -2.48 8.19 -2.19
N THR A 103 -3.04 8.38 -0.98
CA THR A 103 -2.29 8.95 0.15
C THR A 103 -2.08 7.96 1.27
N TRP A 104 -0.85 7.96 1.79
CA TRP A 104 -0.35 7.11 2.85
C TRP A 104 0.05 8.00 4.01
N THR A 105 -0.52 7.76 5.19
CA THR A 105 -0.23 8.54 6.40
C THR A 105 0.09 7.58 7.54
N ALA A 106 1.29 7.67 8.09
CA ALA A 106 1.61 6.96 9.31
C ALA A 106 0.94 7.65 10.50
N THR A 107 0.26 6.89 11.34
CA THR A 107 -0.35 7.38 12.58
C THR A 107 0.13 6.54 13.76
N THR A 108 0.40 7.21 14.87
CA THR A 108 0.61 6.58 16.16
C THR A 108 -0.63 6.80 17.02
N GLU A 109 -1.05 5.81 17.81
CA GLU A 109 -2.28 5.86 18.64
C GLU A 109 -2.40 7.11 19.54
N THR A 110 -1.30 7.82 19.80
CA THR A 110 -1.27 9.03 20.65
C THR A 110 -1.89 10.28 20.00
N GLU A 111 -1.93 10.38 18.65
CA GLU A 111 -2.46 11.57 17.96
C GLU A 111 -3.99 11.65 17.90
N LEU A 112 -4.72 10.59 18.30
CA LEU A 112 -6.18 10.53 18.20
C LEU A 112 -6.91 10.68 19.55
N ALA A 113 -6.18 10.96 20.63
CA ALA A 113 -6.73 11.12 21.98
C ALA A 113 -6.63 12.57 22.53
N ALA A 114 -6.27 13.54 21.69
CA ALA A 114 -6.13 14.96 22.05
C ALA A 114 -7.23 15.82 21.42
#